data_AF-A0A2A2H7A4-F1
#
_entry.id   AF-A0A2A2H7A4-F1
#
_cell.length_a   1.000
_cell.length_b   1.000
_cell.length_c   1.000
_cell.angle_alpha   90.00
_cell.angle_beta   90.00
_cell.angle_gamma   90.00
#
_symmetry.space_group_name_H-M   'P 1'
#
loop_
_entity.id
_entity.type
_entity.pdbx_description
1 polymer ?
#
loop_
_entity_poly.entity_id
_entity_poly.type
_entity_poly.pdbx_seq_one_letter_code
_entity_poly.pdbx_strand_id
1 'polypeptide(L)'
;MDIGDVVSDALKYPLSDWTKILILGIILVIAGIGNISRSFMADSTLISVLGIIGFIVGLLGYGYFFKIIKSSLAGISELPSFDDFVTMFIDGIKVAVVGFVYSIPAVILILIFAASIIISLILNPSSIPIGALIGAGVGIILAMLYMIIITPIIAVAVANMAYNDGEFSAAFRFSEIFDKIGAIDGETLYYGT
;
A
#
# COMPACT_ATOMS: atom_id res chain seq x y z
N MET A 1 -46.79 -9.38 17.37
CA MET A 1 -45.70 -8.42 17.66
C MET A 1 -46.07 -7.14 16.95
N ASP A 2 -46.16 -6.03 17.68
CA ASP A 2 -46.44 -4.73 17.08
C ASP A 2 -45.16 -4.21 16.41
N ILE A 3 -45.29 -3.63 15.22
CA ILE A 3 -44.14 -3.10 14.47
C ILE A 3 -43.48 -1.96 15.24
N GLY A 4 -44.27 -1.20 16.02
CA GLY A 4 -43.75 -0.15 16.90
C GLY A 4 -42.78 -0.67 17.94
N ASP A 5 -43.08 -1.82 18.55
CA ASP A 5 -42.23 -2.42 19.59
C ASP A 5 -40.90 -2.92 19.00
N VAL A 6 -40.96 -3.53 17.81
CA VAL A 6 -39.77 -4.03 17.10
C VAL A 6 -38.84 -2.88 16.70
N VAL A 7 -39.39 -1.78 16.20
CA VAL A 7 -38.61 -0.59 15.83
C VAL A 7 -38.03 0.10 17.07
N SER A 8 -38.81 0.18 18.14
CA SER A 8 -38.38 0.76 19.43
C SER A 8 -37.20 -0.03 20.01
N ASP A 9 -37.30 -1.36 20.07
CA ASP A 9 -36.23 -2.22 20.58
C ASP A 9 -34.97 -2.17 19.71
N ALA A 10 -35.13 -2.11 18.38
CA ALA A 10 -34.01 -2.01 17.44
C ALA A 10 -33.22 -0.70 17.57
N LEU A 11 -33.86 0.42 17.92
CA LEU A 11 -33.19 1.70 18.15
C LEU A 11 -32.64 1.83 19.56
N LYS A 12 -33.33 1.25 20.54
CA LYS A 12 -32.88 1.27 21.94
C LYS A 12 -31.56 0.52 22.11
N TYR A 13 -31.32 -0.54 21.34
CA TYR A 13 -30.09 -1.32 21.41
C TYR A 13 -28.80 -0.51 21.11
N PRO A 14 -28.64 0.18 19.97
CA PRO A 14 -27.49 1.03 19.71
C PRO A 14 -27.48 2.30 20.58
N LEU A 15 -28.65 2.87 20.93
CA LEU A 15 -28.77 4.10 21.73
C LEU A 15 -28.60 3.91 23.24
N SER A 16 -28.64 2.68 23.74
CA SER A 16 -28.47 2.38 25.17
C SER A 16 -27.05 2.69 25.67
N ASP A 17 -26.05 2.59 24.79
CA ASP A 17 -24.64 2.81 25.13
C ASP A 17 -24.11 4.10 24.46
N TRP A 18 -24.43 5.23 25.07
CA TRP A 18 -24.03 6.57 24.61
C TRP A 18 -22.51 6.73 24.44
N THR A 19 -21.72 6.01 25.24
CA THR A 19 -20.26 6.02 25.13
C THR A 19 -19.80 5.43 23.81
N LYS A 20 -20.41 4.33 23.35
CA LYS A 20 -20.09 3.72 22.04
C LYS A 20 -20.51 4.61 20.88
N ILE A 21 -21.63 5.32 21.01
CA ILE A 21 -22.07 6.31 20.00
C ILE A 21 -21.09 7.47 19.94
N LEU A 22 -20.63 7.98 21.08
CA LEU A 22 -19.63 9.04 21.14
C LEU A 22 -18.29 8.59 20.56
N ILE A 23 -17.86 7.37 20.85
CA ILE A 23 -16.66 6.78 20.24
C ILE A 23 -16.82 6.66 18.72
N LEU A 24 -17.98 6.17 18.24
CA LEU A 24 -18.27 6.10 16.80
C LEU A 24 -18.31 7.49 16.15
N GLY A 25 -18.89 8.48 16.82
CA GLY A 25 -18.91 9.87 16.39
C GLY A 25 -17.50 10.46 16.31
N ILE A 26 -16.65 10.21 17.30
CA ILE A 26 -15.24 10.62 17.29
C ILE A 26 -14.47 9.92 16.15
N ILE A 27 -14.69 8.62 15.94
CA ILE A 27 -14.09 7.86 14.84
C ILE A 27 -14.51 8.46 13.48
N LEU A 28 -15.79 8.79 13.30
CA LEU A 28 -16.32 9.40 12.09
C LEU A 28 -15.76 10.81 11.86
N VAL A 29 -15.60 11.61 12.92
CA VAL A 29 -14.98 12.95 12.86
C VAL A 29 -13.50 12.84 12.49
N ILE A 30 -12.74 11.91 13.08
CA ILE A 30 -11.33 11.65 12.76
C ILE A 30 -11.19 11.15 11.31
N ALA A 31 -12.08 10.26 10.86
CA ALA A 31 -12.14 9.81 9.47
C ALA A 31 -12.44 10.98 8.50
N GLY A 32 -13.22 11.97 8.93
CA GLY A 32 -13.55 13.19 8.18
C GLY A 32 -12.46 14.26 8.16
N ILE A 33 -11.53 14.28 9.13
CA ILE A 33 -10.46 15.28 9.25
C ILE A 33 -9.57 15.33 8.00
N GLY A 34 -9.29 14.18 7.37
CA GLY A 34 -8.52 14.13 6.13
C GLY A 34 -9.17 14.92 4.98
N ASN A 35 -10.51 14.93 4.92
CA ASN A 35 -11.25 15.70 3.93
C ASN A 35 -11.37 17.19 4.32
N ILE A 36 -11.51 17.48 5.62
CA ILE A 36 -11.50 18.84 6.15
C ILE A 36 -10.16 19.54 5.86
N SER A 37 -9.03 18.83 5.98
CA SER A 37 -7.69 19.37 5.67
C SER A 37 -7.55 19.87 4.22
N ARG A 38 -8.26 19.24 3.27
CA ARG A 38 -8.30 19.67 1.86
C ARG A 38 -9.14 20.94 1.64
N SER A 39 -10.08 21.21 2.55
CA SER A 39 -10.91 22.42 2.53
C SER A 39 -10.25 23.64 3.17
N PHE A 40 -9.12 23.48 3.87
CA PHE A 40 -8.49 24.52 4.70
C PHE A 40 -7.38 25.36 4.02
N MET A 41 -7.27 25.39 2.68
CA MET A 41 -6.30 26.24 1.95
C MET A 41 -4.88 26.19 2.54
N ALA A 42 -4.34 24.99 2.79
CA ALA A 42 -2.96 24.86 3.23
C ALA A 42 -2.03 25.49 2.18
N ASP A 43 -1.15 26.41 2.62
CA ASP A 43 -0.14 27.05 1.78
C ASP A 43 0.61 25.96 0.99
N SER A 44 0.72 26.13 -0.34
CA SER A 44 1.48 25.22 -1.21
C SER A 44 2.90 24.95 -0.70
N THR A 45 3.49 25.93 -0.01
CA THR A 45 4.77 25.83 0.68
C THR A 45 4.72 24.87 1.87
N LEU A 46 3.66 24.95 2.67
CA LEU A 46 3.46 24.07 3.82
C LEU A 46 3.17 22.63 3.38
N ILE A 47 2.35 22.43 2.35
CA ILE A 47 2.08 21.10 1.77
C ILE A 47 3.37 20.46 1.25
N SER A 48 4.21 21.21 0.54
CA SER A 48 5.47 20.68 0.00
C SER A 48 6.49 20.37 1.09
N VAL A 49 6.64 21.22 2.11
CA VAL A 49 7.50 20.94 3.27
C VAL A 49 7.04 19.71 4.03
N LEU A 50 5.74 19.58 4.34
CA LEU A 50 5.19 18.39 4.98
C LEU A 50 5.33 17.14 4.10
N GLY A 51 5.23 17.29 2.78
CA GLY A 51 5.46 16.22 1.81
C GLY A 51 6.90 15.69 1.86
N ILE A 52 7.89 16.58 1.92
CA ILE A 52 9.31 16.20 2.05
C ILE A 52 9.56 15.50 3.38
N ILE A 53 9.04 16.05 4.48
CA ILE A 53 9.16 15.43 5.81
C ILE A 53 8.50 14.04 5.81
N GLY A 54 7.28 13.92 5.29
CA GLY A 54 6.56 12.66 5.17
C GLY A 54 7.29 11.64 4.30
N PHE A 55 7.94 12.08 3.22
CA PHE A 55 8.76 11.22 2.37
C PHE A 55 9.98 10.66 3.12
N ILE A 56 10.72 11.51 3.85
CA ILE A 56 11.88 11.09 4.64
C ILE A 56 11.44 10.12 5.76
N VAL A 57 10.37 10.45 6.48
CA VAL A 57 9.83 9.58 7.55
C VAL A 57 9.32 8.26 6.97
N GLY A 58 8.70 8.27 5.78
CA GLY A 58 8.27 7.08 5.08
C GLY A 58 9.43 6.15 4.71
N LEU A 59 10.55 6.70 4.22
CA LEU A 59 11.76 5.93 3.96
C LEU A 59 12.33 5.30 5.23
N LEU A 60 12.38 6.05 6.33
CA LEU A 60 12.78 5.50 7.64
C LEU A 60 11.84 4.38 8.09
N GLY A 61 10.53 4.51 7.85
CA GLY A 61 9.54 3.48 8.12
C GLY A 61 9.81 2.18 7.33
N TYR A 62 10.11 2.28 6.03
CA TYR A 62 10.50 1.11 5.23
C TYR A 62 11.80 0.48 5.70
N GLY A 63 12.78 1.29 6.09
CA GLY A 63 14.03 0.82 6.67
C GLY A 63 13.85 0.07 7.98
N TYR A 64 12.99 0.60 8.86
CA TYR A 64 12.66 -0.05 10.11
C TYR A 64 11.91 -1.36 9.88
N PHE A 65 10.95 -1.38 8.95
CA PHE A 65 10.26 -2.61 8.55
C PHE A 65 11.24 -3.67 8.03
N PHE A 66 12.23 -3.26 7.23
CA PHE A 66 13.28 -4.14 6.77
C PHE A 66 14.14 -4.70 7.92
N LYS A 67 14.47 -3.86 8.92
CA LYS A 67 15.17 -4.28 10.14
C LYS A 67 14.36 -5.31 10.93
N ILE A 68 13.04 -5.15 11.01
CA ILE A 68 12.14 -6.14 11.63
C ILE A 68 12.21 -7.48 10.89
N ILE A 69 12.17 -7.48 9.56
CA ILE A 69 12.30 -8.71 8.77
C ILE A 69 13.63 -9.40 9.05
N LYS A 70 14.75 -8.65 9.05
CA LYS A 70 16.08 -9.20 9.38
C LYS A 70 16.10 -9.85 10.76
N SER A 71 15.58 -9.18 11.79
CA SER A 71 15.52 -9.72 13.15
C SER A 71 14.61 -10.94 13.25
N SER A 72 13.47 -10.94 12.57
CA SER A 72 12.54 -12.08 12.53
C SER A 72 13.18 -13.30 11.85
N LEU A 73 13.93 -13.11 10.76
CA LEU A 73 14.67 -14.18 10.08
C LEU A 73 15.85 -14.70 10.93
N ALA A 74 16.44 -13.84 11.77
CA ALA A 74 17.46 -14.22 12.74
C ALA A 74 16.88 -14.92 13.99
N GLY A 75 15.56 -15.11 14.07
CA GLY A 75 14.90 -15.73 15.22
C GLY A 75 14.84 -14.85 16.47
N ILE A 76 15.10 -13.55 16.33
CA ILE A 76 15.00 -12.57 17.42
C ILE A 76 13.53 -12.19 17.55
N SER A 77 12.91 -12.57 18.67
CA SER A 77 11.50 -12.29 18.97
C SER A 77 11.25 -10.90 19.56
N GLU A 78 12.33 -10.20 19.94
CA GLU A 78 12.27 -8.82 20.42
C GLU A 78 12.28 -7.83 19.26
N LEU A 79 11.53 -6.73 19.40
CA LEU A 79 11.51 -5.67 18.42
C LEU A 79 12.89 -4.99 18.35
N PRO A 80 13.43 -4.75 17.14
CA PRO A 80 14.71 -4.07 17.00
C PRO A 80 14.66 -2.68 17.62
N SER A 81 15.77 -2.25 18.22
CA SER A 81 15.92 -0.86 18.67
C SER A 81 15.76 0.12 17.50
N PHE A 82 15.15 1.26 17.80
CA PHE A 82 15.01 2.38 16.85
C PHE A 82 16.25 3.29 16.88
N ASP A 83 17.40 2.70 16.55
CA ASP A 83 18.71 3.32 16.43
C ASP A 83 19.22 3.23 14.97
N ASP A 84 20.41 3.75 14.67
CA ASP A 84 21.03 3.64 13.35
C ASP A 84 20.15 4.17 12.19
N PHE A 85 19.59 5.36 12.38
CA PHE A 85 18.75 6.06 11.39
C PHE A 85 19.35 6.12 9.98
N VAL A 86 20.67 6.23 9.86
CA VAL A 86 21.36 6.26 8.56
C VAL A 86 21.22 4.90 7.85
N THR A 87 21.43 3.80 8.56
CA THR A 87 21.27 2.45 8.02
C THR A 87 19.80 2.19 7.65
N MET A 88 18.87 2.59 8.52
CA MET A 88 17.44 2.51 8.22
C MET A 88 17.08 3.32 6.97
N PHE A 89 17.61 4.53 6.83
CA PHE A 89 17.34 5.35 5.66
C PHE A 89 17.85 4.70 4.36
N ILE A 90 19.07 4.16 4.38
CA ILE A 90 19.67 3.46 3.22
C ILE A 90 18.86 2.21 2.87
N ASP A 91 18.53 1.39 3.86
CA ASP A 91 17.74 0.17 3.64
C ASP A 91 16.30 0.50 3.20
N GLY A 92 15.73 1.58 3.71
CA GLY A 92 14.45 2.12 3.27
C GLY A 92 14.45 2.54 1.79
N ILE A 93 15.52 3.19 1.33
CA ILE A 93 15.71 3.49 -0.10
C ILE A 93 15.79 2.19 -0.90
N LYS A 94 16.56 1.19 -0.46
CA LYS A 94 16.65 -0.09 -1.18
C LYS A 94 15.28 -0.74 -1.34
N VAL A 95 14.50 -0.85 -0.25
CA VAL A 95 13.13 -1.41 -0.27
C VAL A 95 12.22 -0.61 -1.21
N ALA A 96 12.27 0.73 -1.14
CA ALA A 96 11.49 1.58 -2.03
C ALA A 96 11.86 1.37 -3.51
N VAL A 97 13.15 1.24 -3.83
CA VAL A 97 13.62 0.96 -5.20
C VAL A 97 13.18 -0.43 -5.65
N VAL A 98 13.23 -1.46 -4.79
CA VAL A 98 12.68 -2.79 -5.11
C VAL A 98 11.21 -2.66 -5.47
N GLY A 99 10.39 -2.05 -4.62
CA GLY A 99 8.97 -1.83 -4.91
C GLY A 99 8.75 -1.08 -6.23
N PHE A 100 9.56 -0.05 -6.49
CA PHE A 100 9.50 0.70 -7.75
C PHE A 100 9.80 -0.18 -8.97
N VAL A 101 10.90 -0.94 -8.94
CA VAL A 101 11.29 -1.84 -10.05
C VAL A 101 10.20 -2.87 -10.33
N TYR A 102 9.61 -3.47 -9.30
CA TYR A 102 8.52 -4.44 -9.45
C TYR A 102 7.21 -3.80 -9.93
N SER A 103 7.03 -2.48 -9.75
CA SER A 103 5.85 -1.76 -10.27
C SER A 103 5.99 -1.30 -11.72
N ILE A 104 7.17 -1.41 -12.35
CA ILE A 104 7.41 -0.98 -13.73
C ILE A 104 6.37 -1.55 -14.70
N PRO A 105 5.99 -2.85 -14.66
CA PRO A 105 4.99 -3.38 -15.58
C PRO A 105 3.61 -2.72 -15.42
N ALA A 106 3.18 -2.41 -14.19
CA ALA A 106 1.95 -1.65 -13.96
C ALA A 106 2.04 -0.23 -14.53
N VAL A 107 3.17 0.44 -14.37
CA VAL A 107 3.40 1.77 -14.96
C VAL A 107 3.33 1.70 -16.48
N ILE A 108 3.95 0.70 -17.10
CA ILE A 108 3.89 0.48 -18.56
C ILE A 108 2.45 0.26 -19.02
N LEU A 109 1.66 -0.55 -18.31
CA LEU A 109 0.23 -0.74 -18.62
C LEU A 109 -0.52 0.60 -18.57
N ILE A 110 -0.33 1.39 -17.52
CA ILE A 110 -0.98 2.71 -17.41
C ILE A 110 -0.59 3.59 -18.60
N LEU A 111 0.70 3.66 -18.95
CA LEU A 111 1.17 4.50 -20.05
C LEU A 111 0.61 4.07 -21.41
N ILE A 112 0.57 2.76 -21.70
CA ILE A 112 0.03 2.23 -22.96
C ILE A 112 -1.45 2.62 -23.11
N PHE A 113 -2.24 2.45 -22.06
CA PHE A 113 -3.67 2.74 -22.14
C PHE A 113 -3.98 4.24 -22.01
N ALA A 114 -3.19 5.00 -21.27
CA ALA A 114 -3.29 6.46 -21.19
C ALA A 114 -2.92 7.15 -22.51
N ALA A 115 -2.12 6.51 -23.38
CA ALA A 115 -1.83 7.02 -24.71
C ALA A 115 -3.09 7.27 -25.53
N SER A 116 -4.18 6.53 -25.30
CA SER A 116 -5.47 6.77 -25.96
C SER A 116 -6.05 8.15 -25.68
N ILE A 117 -5.88 8.67 -24.46
CA ILE A 117 -6.28 10.03 -24.07
C ILE A 117 -5.38 11.04 -24.77
N ILE A 118 -4.06 10.83 -24.76
CA ILE A 118 -3.09 11.75 -25.38
C ILE A 118 -3.35 11.88 -26.89
N ILE A 119 -3.52 10.76 -27.58
CA ILE A 119 -3.86 10.74 -29.01
C ILE A 119 -5.18 11.46 -29.26
N SER A 120 -6.19 11.23 -28.41
CA SER A 120 -7.49 11.91 -28.54
C SER A 120 -7.39 13.42 -28.40
N LEU A 121 -6.58 13.91 -27.46
CA LEU A 121 -6.34 15.34 -27.27
C LEU A 121 -5.58 15.98 -28.44
N ILE A 122 -4.69 15.23 -29.10
CA ILE A 122 -3.98 15.71 -30.30
C ILE A 122 -4.96 15.83 -31.49
N LEU A 123 -5.82 14.83 -31.67
CA LEU A 123 -6.76 14.80 -32.80
C LEU A 123 -7.98 15.70 -32.59
N ASN A 124 -8.46 15.83 -31.35
CA ASN A 124 -9.63 16.64 -30.98
C ASN A 124 -9.38 17.37 -29.65
N PRO A 125 -8.69 18.52 -29.65
CA PRO A 125 -8.29 19.22 -28.42
C PRO A 125 -9.45 19.72 -27.55
N SER A 126 -10.63 19.89 -28.15
CA SER A 126 -11.82 20.46 -27.50
C SER A 126 -12.71 19.41 -26.82
N SER A 127 -12.48 18.11 -27.04
CA SER A 127 -13.27 17.06 -26.41
C SER A 127 -12.52 15.73 -26.31
N ILE A 128 -12.69 15.03 -25.18
CA ILE A 128 -12.18 13.67 -25.00
C ILE A 128 -13.34 12.70 -25.27
N PRO A 129 -13.26 11.83 -26.29
CA PRO A 129 -14.31 10.87 -26.56
C PRO A 129 -14.39 9.84 -25.42
N ILE A 130 -15.60 9.39 -25.11
CA ILE A 130 -15.83 8.46 -24.00
C ILE A 130 -15.04 7.14 -24.15
N GLY A 131 -14.82 6.69 -25.40
CA GLY A 131 -14.00 5.51 -25.68
C GLY A 131 -12.54 5.62 -25.21
N ALA A 132 -11.94 6.81 -25.27
CA ALA A 132 -10.59 7.05 -24.76
C ALA A 132 -10.54 7.02 -23.23
N LEU A 133 -11.56 7.56 -22.57
CA LEU A 133 -11.69 7.48 -21.11
C LEU A 133 -11.89 6.03 -20.65
N ILE A 134 -12.72 5.26 -21.37
CA ILE A 134 -12.92 3.83 -21.10
C ILE A 134 -11.60 3.07 -21.29
N GLY A 135 -10.87 3.33 -22.38
CA GLY A 135 -9.56 2.73 -22.63
C GLY A 135 -8.58 2.97 -21.49
N ALA A 136 -8.40 4.22 -21.09
CA ALA A 136 -7.55 4.55 -19.94
C ALA A 136 -8.03 3.89 -18.63
N GLY A 137 -9.35 3.86 -18.40
CA GLY A 137 -9.94 3.22 -17.23
C GLY A 137 -9.65 1.71 -17.16
N VAL A 138 -9.72 1.00 -18.30
CA VAL A 138 -9.33 -0.40 -18.40
C VAL A 138 -7.85 -0.59 -18.03
N GLY A 139 -6.97 0.29 -18.51
CA GLY A 139 -5.55 0.26 -18.16
C GLY A 139 -5.29 0.37 -16.66
N ILE A 140 -6.01 1.27 -15.99
CA ILE A 140 -5.93 1.44 -14.52
C ILE A 140 -6.37 0.15 -13.81
N ILE A 141 -7.49 -0.45 -14.23
CA ILE A 141 -8.00 -1.69 -13.63
C ILE A 141 -6.98 -2.82 -13.79
N LEU A 142 -6.40 -2.99 -14.98
CA LEU A 142 -5.38 -4.02 -15.23
C LEU A 142 -4.12 -3.79 -14.39
N ALA A 143 -3.67 -2.54 -14.26
CA ALA A 143 -2.55 -2.19 -13.40
C ALA A 143 -2.84 -2.49 -11.92
N MET A 144 -4.05 -2.21 -11.44
CA MET A 144 -4.48 -2.56 -10.08
C MET A 144 -4.47 -4.08 -9.84
N LEU A 145 -5.00 -4.85 -10.80
CA LEU A 145 -4.98 -6.32 -10.73
C LEU A 145 -3.55 -6.86 -10.70
N TYR A 146 -2.66 -6.31 -11.53
CA TYR A 146 -1.24 -6.65 -11.49
C TYR A 146 -0.62 -6.34 -10.12
N MET A 147 -0.90 -5.18 -9.54
CA MET A 147 -0.35 -4.79 -8.24
C MET A 147 -0.78 -5.73 -7.11
N ILE A 148 -2.01 -6.26 -7.16
CA ILE A 148 -2.48 -7.27 -6.21
C ILE A 148 -1.63 -8.55 -6.32
N ILE A 149 -1.32 -8.98 -7.54
CA ILE A 149 -0.53 -10.20 -7.79
C ILE A 149 0.95 -10.01 -7.42
N ILE A 150 1.53 -8.84 -7.69
CA ILE A 150 2.96 -8.61 -7.47
C ILE A 150 3.32 -8.32 -6.02
N THR A 151 2.38 -7.82 -5.21
CA THR A 151 2.60 -7.47 -3.80
C THR A 151 3.19 -8.63 -2.96
N PRO A 152 2.63 -9.86 -2.97
CA PRO A 152 3.24 -10.98 -2.25
C PRO A 152 4.64 -11.32 -2.75
N ILE A 153 4.90 -11.19 -4.07
CA ILE A 153 6.21 -11.42 -4.65
C ILE A 153 7.22 -10.37 -4.14
N ILE A 154 6.83 -9.10 -4.02
CA ILE A 154 7.66 -8.04 -3.42
C ILE A 154 7.99 -8.37 -1.96
N ALA A 155 7.02 -8.87 -1.18
CA ALA A 155 7.26 -9.24 0.21
C ALA A 155 8.33 -10.35 0.33
N VAL A 156 8.25 -11.39 -0.50
CA VAL A 156 9.26 -12.47 -0.55
C VAL A 156 10.60 -11.95 -1.09
N ALA A 157 10.59 -11.05 -2.07
CA ALA A 157 11.81 -10.41 -2.60
C ALA A 157 12.55 -9.62 -1.51
N VAL A 158 11.82 -8.82 -0.74
CA VAL A 158 12.38 -8.06 0.40
C VAL A 158 12.86 -9.01 1.51
N ALA A 159 12.14 -10.10 1.78
CA ALA A 159 12.59 -11.14 2.70
C ALA A 159 13.87 -11.84 2.20
N ASN A 160 13.99 -12.10 0.90
CA ASN A 160 15.21 -12.66 0.31
C ASN A 160 16.38 -11.69 0.43
N MET A 161 16.14 -10.40 0.23
CA MET A 161 17.13 -9.35 0.48
C MET A 161 17.56 -9.31 1.96
N ALA A 162 16.63 -9.46 2.89
CA ALA A 162 16.93 -9.50 4.33
C ALA A 162 17.76 -10.75 4.70
N TYR A 163 17.42 -11.91 4.12
CA TYR A 163 18.14 -13.17 4.32
C TYR A 163 19.58 -13.13 3.80
N ASN A 164 19.83 -12.37 2.73
CA ASN A 164 21.16 -12.15 2.16
C ASN A 164 21.77 -10.82 2.66
N ASP A 165 21.73 -10.58 3.97
CA ASP A 165 22.37 -9.44 4.66
C ASP A 165 22.02 -8.02 4.17
N GLY A 166 20.97 -7.85 3.36
CA GLY A 166 20.62 -6.56 2.75
C GLY A 166 21.31 -6.28 1.41
N GLU A 167 21.78 -7.32 0.72
CA GLU A 167 22.23 -7.25 -0.67
C GLU A 167 21.07 -6.86 -1.60
N PHE A 168 21.13 -5.66 -2.17
CA PHE A 168 20.08 -5.13 -3.04
C PHE A 168 19.75 -6.05 -4.23
N SER A 169 20.76 -6.67 -4.86
CA SER A 169 20.57 -7.60 -5.97
C SER A 169 19.83 -8.88 -5.59
N ALA A 170 19.85 -9.29 -4.31
CA ALA A 170 19.17 -10.49 -3.85
C ALA A 170 17.64 -10.35 -3.94
N ALA A 171 17.11 -9.12 -3.93
CA ALA A 171 15.69 -8.86 -4.16
C ALA A 171 15.24 -9.24 -5.58
N PHE A 172 16.15 -9.40 -6.55
CA PHE A 172 15.82 -9.68 -7.95
C PHE A 172 16.25 -11.08 -8.40
N ARG A 173 16.65 -11.95 -7.47
CA ARG A 173 16.98 -13.36 -7.76
C ARG A 173 15.69 -14.16 -7.90
N PHE A 174 14.99 -13.97 -9.02
CA PHE A 174 13.66 -14.51 -9.25
C PHE A 174 13.57 -16.03 -9.09
N SER A 175 14.59 -16.79 -9.53
CA SER A 175 14.62 -18.24 -9.33
C SER A 175 14.55 -18.63 -7.86
N GLU A 176 15.40 -18.04 -7.01
CA GLU A 176 15.39 -18.30 -5.56
C GLU A 176 14.05 -17.90 -4.93
N ILE A 177 13.46 -16.78 -5.37
CA ILE A 177 12.17 -16.28 -4.87
C ILE A 177 11.04 -17.25 -5.21
N PHE A 178 10.95 -17.69 -6.47
CA PHE A 178 9.91 -18.64 -6.91
C PHE A 178 10.08 -20.02 -6.28
N ASP A 179 11.32 -20.49 -6.09
CA ASP A 179 11.59 -21.75 -5.39
C ASP A 179 11.11 -21.68 -3.92
N LYS A 180 11.40 -20.57 -3.22
CA LYS A 180 10.93 -20.34 -1.84
C LYS A 180 9.41 -20.29 -1.74
N ILE A 181 8.74 -19.66 -2.70
CA ILE A 181 7.27 -19.63 -2.76
C ILE A 181 6.72 -21.05 -2.97
N GLY A 182 7.29 -21.81 -3.91
CA GLY A 182 6.87 -23.19 -4.18
C GLY A 182 7.09 -24.15 -3.01
N ALA A 183 8.13 -23.93 -2.20
CA ALA A 183 8.38 -24.71 -0.99
C ALA A 183 7.31 -24.50 0.09
N ILE A 184 6.84 -23.26 0.28
CA ILE A 184 5.77 -22.93 1.25
C ILE A 184 4.45 -23.64 0.88
N ASP A 185 4.10 -23.63 -0.40
CA ASP A 185 2.91 -24.35 -0.89
C ASP A 185 3.05 -25.87 -0.70
N GLY A 186 4.26 -26.41 -0.91
CA GLY A 186 4.57 -27.83 -0.69
C GLY A 186 4.41 -28.26 0.77
N GLU A 187 5.02 -27.55 1.73
CA GLU A 187 4.93 -27.91 3.15
C GLU A 187 3.49 -27.79 3.69
N THR A 188 2.72 -26.81 3.21
CA THR A 188 1.32 -26.64 3.60
C THR A 188 0.45 -27.82 3.11
N LEU A 189 0.79 -28.44 1.98
CA LEU A 189 0.11 -29.63 1.45
C LEU A 189 0.51 -30.94 2.14
N TYR A 190 1.73 -31.03 2.68
CA TYR A 190 2.22 -32.26 3.34
C TYR A 190 1.87 -32.36 4.84
N TYR A 191 1.65 -31.23 5.52
CA TYR A 191 1.28 -31.19 6.95
C TYR A 191 -0.17 -30.73 7.20
N GLY A 192 -0.94 -30.52 6.14
CA GLY A 192 -2.37 -30.20 6.18
C GLY A 192 -3.28 -31.42 5.94
N THR A 193 -3.16 -32.46 6.77
CA THR A 193 -4.20 -33.49 6.98
C THR A 193 -4.24 -33.90 8.45
#